data_AF-A0A6L9L9F3-F1
#
_entry.id   AF-A0A6L9L9F3-F1
#
_cell.length_a   1.000
_cell.length_b   1.000
_cell.length_c   1.000
_cell.angle_alpha   90.00
_cell.angle_beta   90.00
_cell.angle_gamma   90.00
#
_symmetry.space_group_name_H-M   'P 1'
#
loop_
_entity.id
_entity.type
_entity.pdbx_description
1 polymer ?
#
loop_
_entity_poly.entity_id
_entity_poly.type
_entity_poly.pdbx_seq_one_letter_code
_entity_poly.pdbx_strand_id
1 'polypeptide(L)' 'MSTYKLVEKHAIEHHNEYYEVRITQDDEHPESLFFTTNEENLEDVAADIIAEQKPGAKHWTVIPHHKDS' A
#
# COMPACT_ATOMS: atom_id res chain seq x y z
N MET A 1 14.80 5.41 -6.71
CA MET A 1 14.03 4.28 -7.26
C MET A 1 13.85 3.29 -6.13
N SER A 2 12.81 3.53 -5.33
CA SER A 2 12.48 2.70 -4.18
C SER A 2 12.03 1.34 -4.72
N THR A 3 12.70 0.26 -4.32
CA THR A 3 12.38 -1.08 -4.81
C THR A 3 11.21 -1.62 -4.00
N TYR A 4 9.99 -1.24 -4.34
CA TYR A 4 8.81 -1.75 -3.67
C TYR A 4 8.38 -3.10 -4.23
N LYS A 5 7.78 -3.93 -3.37
CA LYS A 5 7.10 -5.16 -3.77
C LYS A 5 5.63 -5.02 -3.44
N LEU A 6 4.82 -4.83 -4.48
CA LEU A 6 3.39 -5.08 -4.38
C LEU A 6 3.20 -6.56 -4.06
N VAL A 7 2.37 -6.83 -3.07
CA VAL A 7 2.03 -8.19 -2.67
C VAL A 7 0.58 -8.41 -3.02
N GLU A 8 0.29 -9.52 -3.69
CA GLU A 8 -1.10 -9.90 -3.92
C GLU A 8 -1.78 -10.23 -2.59
N LYS A 9 -3.09 -10.03 -2.53
CA LYS A 9 -3.91 -10.29 -1.33
C LYS A 9 -3.80 -11.74 -0.81
N HIS A 10 -3.41 -12.70 -1.65
CA HIS A 10 -3.15 -14.07 -1.21
C HIS A 10 -1.76 -14.20 -0.54
N ALA A 11 -0.79 -13.39 -0.97
CA ALA A 11 0.58 -13.47 -0.48
C ALA A 11 0.76 -12.75 0.87
N ILE A 12 -0.06 -11.72 1.18
CA ILE A 12 -0.10 -11.09 2.53
C ILE A 12 -0.44 -12.10 3.64
N GLU A 13 -1.09 -13.23 3.32
CA GLU A 13 -1.37 -14.27 4.31
C GLU A 13 -0.10 -14.92 4.87
N HIS A 14 1.03 -14.79 4.18
CA HIS A 14 2.33 -15.31 4.62
C HIS A 14 3.24 -14.23 5.22
N HIS A 15 2.80 -12.98 5.29
CA HIS A 15 3.54 -11.87 5.88
C HIS A 15 3.02 -11.54 7.28
N ASN A 16 3.94 -11.40 8.25
CA ASN A 16 3.61 -10.98 9.62
C ASN A 16 3.26 -9.50 9.71
N GLU A 17 3.80 -8.69 8.79
CA GLU A 17 3.59 -7.26 8.70
C GLU A 17 3.50 -6.88 7.22
N TYR A 18 2.47 -6.12 6.88
CA TYR A 18 2.28 -5.55 5.55
C TYR A 18 1.51 -4.23 5.67
N TYR A 19 1.56 -3.43 4.62
CA TYR A 19 0.87 -2.15 4.55
C TYR A 19 -0.16 -2.18 3.43
N GLU A 20 -1.25 -1.46 3.64
CA GLU A 20 -2.27 -1.22 2.64
C GLU A 20 -2.27 0.26 2.31
N VAL A 21 -2.12 0.62 1.03
CA VAL A 21 -2.46 1.95 0.56
C VAL A 21 -3.88 1.92 0.01
N ARG A 22 -4.75 2.69 0.66
CA ARG A 22 -6.16 2.81 0.30
C ARG A 22 -6.40 4.15 -0.38
N ILE A 23 -6.84 4.09 -1.62
CA ILE A 23 -7.14 5.24 -2.47
C ILE A 23 -8.62 5.56 -2.30
N THR A 24 -8.92 6.72 -1.74
CA THR A 24 -10.29 7.16 -1.41
C THR A 24 -10.78 8.26 -2.35
N GLN A 25 -10.12 8.43 -3.50
CA GLN A 25 -10.50 9.47 -4.46
C GLN A 25 -11.82 9.16 -5.19
N ASP A 26 -12.12 7.89 -5.44
CA ASP A 26 -13.40 7.44 -5.96
C ASP A 26 -14.18 6.81 -4.79
N ASP A 27 -15.06 7.60 -4.17
CA ASP A 27 -15.91 7.17 -3.04
C ASP A 27 -16.77 5.95 -3.38
N GLU A 28 -17.09 5.74 -4.66
CA GLU A 28 -17.88 4.60 -5.13
C GLU A 28 -17.07 3.29 -5.21
N HIS A 29 -15.75 3.37 -5.38
CA HIS A 29 -14.87 2.21 -5.51
C HIS A 29 -13.49 2.48 -4.89
N PRO A 30 -13.39 2.48 -3.55
CA PRO A 30 -12.10 2.63 -2.89
C PRO A 30 -11.18 1.47 -3.29
N GLU A 31 -10.02 1.80 -3.86
CA GLU A 31 -9.03 0.83 -4.32
C GLU A 31 -7.98 0.63 -3.24
N SER A 32 -7.69 -0.63 -2.91
CA SER A 32 -6.71 -1.01 -1.89
C SER A 32 -5.59 -1.80 -2.54
N LEU A 33 -4.36 -1.31 -2.40
CA LEU A 33 -3.13 -1.96 -2.84
C LEU A 33 -2.32 -2.38 -1.63
N PHE A 34 -1.81 -3.60 -1.62
CA PHE A 34 -1.04 -4.15 -0.50
C PHE A 34 0.43 -4.25 -0.88
N PHE A 35 1.31 -3.89 0.05
CA PHE A 35 2.75 -3.89 -0.15
C PHE A 35 3.49 -4.18 1.15
N THR A 36 4.76 -4.57 1.02
CA THR A 36 5.67 -4.76 2.17
C THR A 36 6.87 -3.83 2.00
N THR A 37 7.24 -3.17 3.08
CA THR A 37 8.40 -2.26 3.16
C THR A 37 8.81 -2.11 4.62
N ASN A 38 9.87 -1.35 4.88
CA ASN A 38 10.23 -0.93 6.23
C ASN A 38 9.56 0.41 6.56
N GLU A 39 9.32 0.71 7.84
CA GLU A 39 8.74 1.98 8.29
C GLU A 39 9.48 3.21 7.74
N GLU A 40 10.82 3.16 7.68
CA GLU A 40 11.65 4.26 7.15
C GLU A 40 11.36 4.59 5.69
N ASN A 41 10.89 3.61 4.90
CA ASN A 41 10.60 3.77 3.47
C ASN A 41 9.09 3.79 3.21
N LEU A 42 8.25 3.83 4.24
CA LEU A 42 6.81 3.67 4.10
C LEU A 42 6.18 4.74 3.22
N GLU A 43 6.49 6.00 3.49
CA GLU A 43 5.93 7.15 2.77
C GLU A 43 6.42 7.19 1.33
N ASP A 44 7.73 7.02 1.10
CA ASP A 44 8.31 6.99 -0.25
C ASP A 44 7.77 5.84 -1.09
N VAL A 45 7.68 4.64 -0.53
CA VAL A 45 7.14 3.47 -1.23
C VAL A 45 5.65 3.64 -1.53
N ALA A 46 4.86 4.14 -0.58
CA ALA A 46 3.45 4.40 -0.83
C ALA A 46 3.26 5.45 -1.93
N ALA A 47 4.05 6.53 -1.90
CA ALA A 47 4.00 7.56 -2.92
C ALA A 47 4.41 7.05 -4.31
N ASP A 48 5.47 6.23 -4.41
CA ASP A 48 5.91 5.58 -5.65
C ASP A 48 4.81 4.63 -6.19
N ILE A 49 4.20 3.81 -5.33
CA ILE A 49 3.09 2.92 -5.70
C ILE A 49 1.92 3.70 -6.27
N ILE A 50 1.53 4.80 -5.61
CA ILE A 50 0.43 5.64 -6.08
C ILE A 50 0.79 6.32 -7.41
N ALA A 51 1.99 6.85 -7.53
CA ALA A 51 2.45 7.48 -8.76
C ALA A 51 2.45 6.52 -9.95
N GLU A 52 2.80 5.24 -9.73
CA GLU A 52 2.83 4.22 -10.78
C GLU A 52 1.44 3.62 -11.08
N GLN A 53 0.71 3.19 -10.05
CA GLN A 53 -0.54 2.44 -10.22
C GLN A 53 -1.73 3.36 -10.49
N LYS A 54 -1.77 4.53 -9.85
CA LYS A 54 -2.85 5.51 -9.93
C LYS A 54 -2.29 6.92 -10.10
N PRO A 55 -1.64 7.20 -11.24
CA PRO A 55 -1.12 8.52 -11.54
C PRO A 55 -2.25 9.55 -11.47
N GLY A 56 -2.15 10.48 -10.51
CA GLY A 56 -3.16 11.51 -10.26
C GLY A 56 -4.08 11.28 -9.07
N ALA A 57 -3.89 10.21 -8.29
CA ALA A 57 -4.57 10.06 -7.01
C ALA A 57 -4.07 11.10 -5.99
N LYS A 58 -4.98 11.97 -5.53
CA LYS A 58 -4.74 13.03 -4.53
C LYS A 58 -5.17 12.62 -3.12
N HIS A 59 -6.07 11.65 -3.02
CA HIS A 59 -6.64 11.18 -1.76
C HIS A 59 -6.34 9.70 -1.58
N TRP A 60 -5.34 9.42 -0.76
CA TRP A 60 -4.96 8.07 -0.34
C TRP A 60 -4.45 8.09 1.09
N THR A 61 -4.52 6.94 1.77
CA THR A 61 -4.01 6.76 3.12
C THR A 61 -3.28 5.43 3.23
N VAL A 62 -2.33 5.32 4.16
CA VAL A 62 -1.60 4.08 4.43
C VAL A 62 -2.08 3.49 5.74
N ILE A 63 -2.39 2.20 5.72
CA ILE A 63 -2.90 1.43 6.85
C ILE A 63 -1.89 0.31 7.14
N PRO A 64 -1.19 0.34 8.29
CA PRO A 64 -0.33 -0.76 8.71
C PRO A 64 -1.17 -1.95 9.18
N HIS A 65 -0.82 -3.15 8.74
CA HIS A 65 -1.41 -4.41 9.15
C HIS A 65 -0.34 -5.31 9.76
N HIS A 66 -0.51 -5.67 11.04
CA HIS A 66 0.34 -6.66 11.72
C HIS A 66 -0.53 -7.85 12.13
N LYS A 67 -0.06 -9.07 11.86
CA LYS A 67 -0.78 -10.31 12.19
C LYS A 67 -0.76 -10.69 13.67
N ASP A 68 -0.21 -9.84 14.54
CA ASP A 68 -0.02 -10.13 15.97
C ASP A 68 -1.26 -9.78 16.81
N SER A 69 -2.45 -10.31 16.45
CA SER A 69 -3.63 -10.22 17.32
C SER A 69 -4.48 -11.48 17.36
#